data_AF-X1U566-F1
#
_entry.id   AF-X1U566-F1
#
_cell.length_a   1.000
_cell.length_b   1.000
_cell.length_c   1.000
_cell.angle_alpha   90.00
_cell.angle_beta   90.00
_cell.angle_gamma   90.00
#
_symmetry.space_group_name_H-M   'P 1'
#
loop_
_entity.id
_entity.type
_entity.pdbx_description
1 polymer ?
#
loop_
_entity_poly.entity_id
_entity_poly.type
_entity_poly.pdbx_seq_one_letter_code
_entity_poly.pdbx_strand_id
1 'polypeptide(L)'
;YEGNISESIVNGGFTITIYEPNLWSPDSPNLYYIKIFSNLPESKDELQYESYFGIRQIEVSGIYVYLNKKRFYFKGICIKTTLKHFFYNRTYY
;
A
#
# COMPACT_ATOMS: atom_id res chain seq x y z
N TYR A 1 -15.16 6.37 -1.53
CA TYR A 1 -14.23 6.79 -2.59
C TYR A 1 -14.89 6.46 -3.91
N GLU A 2 -14.89 7.42 -4.83
CA GLU A 2 -15.41 7.20 -6.18
C GLU A 2 -14.28 6.74 -7.09
N GLY A 3 -14.61 5.96 -8.12
CA GLY A 3 -13.59 5.32 -8.94
C GLY A 3 -14.18 4.34 -9.92
N ASN A 4 -13.30 3.76 -10.74
CA ASN A 4 -13.65 2.78 -11.76
C ASN A 4 -12.65 1.63 -11.75
N ILE A 5 -13.11 0.47 -12.17
CA ILE A 5 -12.28 -0.72 -12.40
C ILE A 5 -12.23 -0.96 -13.90
N SER A 6 -11.04 -1.12 -14.44
CA SER A 6 -10.82 -1.48 -15.84
C SER A 6 -9.90 -2.70 -15.92
N GLU A 7 -9.94 -3.39 -17.06
CA GLU A 7 -8.99 -4.46 -17.34
C GLU A 7 -7.55 -3.90 -17.43
N SER A 8 -6.57 -4.69 -17.00
CA SER A 8 -5.16 -4.33 -17.14
C SER A 8 -4.64 -4.77 -18.50
N ILE A 9 -3.61 -4.08 -18.99
CA ILE A 9 -2.84 -4.50 -20.17
C ILE A 9 -2.13 -5.85 -19.90
N VAL A 10 -1.90 -6.18 -18.63
CA VAL A 10 -1.31 -7.46 -18.21
C VAL A 10 -2.41 -8.50 -18.08
N ASN A 11 -2.24 -9.65 -18.75
CA ASN A 11 -3.15 -10.80 -18.65
C ASN A 11 -3.42 -11.18 -17.18
N GLY A 12 -4.70 -11.25 -16.81
CA GLY A 12 -5.14 -11.58 -15.45
C GLY A 12 -5.05 -10.45 -14.44
N GLY A 13 -4.68 -9.23 -14.85
CA GLY A 13 -4.65 -8.04 -14.01
C GLY A 13 -5.88 -7.15 -14.20
N PHE A 14 -6.10 -6.26 -13.23
CA PHE A 14 -7.07 -5.16 -13.33
C PHE A 14 -6.42 -3.86 -12.84
N THR A 15 -6.96 -2.72 -13.28
CA THR A 15 -6.58 -1.39 -12.82
C THR A 15 -7.75 -0.78 -12.07
N ILE A 16 -7.48 -0.24 -10.88
CA ILE A 16 -8.46 0.52 -10.11
C ILE A 16 -8.06 1.99 -10.18
N THR A 17 -8.97 2.83 -10.68
CA THR A 17 -8.86 4.28 -10.61
C THR A 17 -9.66 4.76 -9.41
N ILE A 18 -9.04 5.58 -8.55
CA ILE A 18 -9.70 6.21 -7.40
C ILE A 18 -9.59 7.73 -7.60
N TYR A 19 -10.72 8.42 -7.57
CA TYR A 19 -10.78 9.87 -7.67
C TYR A 19 -10.47 10.52 -6.33
N GLU A 20 -9.64 11.56 -6.36
CA GLU A 20 -9.22 12.35 -5.20
C GLU A 20 -8.81 11.50 -3.97
N PRO A 21 -7.84 10.57 -4.13
CA PRO A 21 -7.46 9.70 -3.03
C PRO A 21 -6.72 10.48 -1.94
N ASN A 22 -7.00 10.10 -0.68
CA ASN A 22 -6.17 10.49 0.45
C ASN A 22 -4.83 9.77 0.35
N LEU A 23 -3.78 10.50 -0.02
CA LEU A 23 -2.46 9.91 -0.24
C LEU A 23 -1.83 9.48 1.09
N TRP A 24 -1.13 8.36 1.03
CA TRP A 24 -0.32 7.87 2.14
C TRP A 24 0.99 8.65 2.23
N SER A 25 1.37 9.03 3.45
CA SER A 25 2.71 9.47 3.83
C SER A 25 3.03 8.99 5.25
N PRO A 26 4.30 9.02 5.71
CA PRO A 26 4.63 8.70 7.09
C PRO A 26 3.91 9.57 8.13
N ASP A 27 3.69 10.86 7.81
CA ASP A 27 2.98 11.81 8.69
C ASP A 27 1.45 11.69 8.57
N SER A 28 0.95 11.05 7.52
CA SER A 28 -0.48 10.87 7.24
C SER A 28 -0.71 9.48 6.63
N PRO A 29 -0.73 8.42 7.46
CA PRO A 29 -0.73 7.04 6.99
C PRO A 29 -2.13 6.59 6.54
N ASN A 30 -2.67 7.23 5.51
CA ASN A 30 -3.97 6.88 4.93
C ASN A 30 -3.89 5.49 4.27
N LEU A 31 -4.64 4.52 4.81
CA LEU A 31 -4.69 3.14 4.31
C LEU A 31 -6.09 2.81 3.78
N TYR A 32 -6.09 2.09 2.67
CA TYR A 32 -7.25 1.51 2.01
C TYR A 32 -7.26 0.01 2.25
N TYR A 33 -8.45 -0.57 2.34
CA TYR A 33 -8.65 -1.99 2.53
C TYR A 33 -9.23 -2.57 1.24
N ILE A 34 -8.50 -3.50 0.63
CA ILE A 34 -8.96 -4.22 -0.56
C ILE A 34 -9.48 -5.59 -0.17
N LYS A 35 -10.59 -6.00 -0.79
CA LYS A 35 -11.10 -7.37 -0.79
C LYS A 35 -11.31 -7.81 -2.23
N ILE A 36 -10.81 -9.00 -2.55
CA ILE A 36 -10.97 -9.62 -3.86
C ILE A 36 -11.80 -10.88 -3.66
N PHE A 37 -12.92 -10.97 -4.34
CA PHE A 37 -13.84 -12.10 -4.30
C PHE A 37 -13.80 -12.88 -5.62
N SER A 38 -14.03 -14.18 -5.57
CA SER A 38 -14.17 -15.01 -6.76
C SER A 38 -15.49 -14.72 -7.47
N ASN A 39 -15.42 -14.68 -8.80
CA ASN A 39 -16.58 -14.59 -9.68
C ASN A 39 -16.86 -15.91 -10.42
N LEU A 40 -16.20 -17.00 -10.04
CA LEU A 40 -16.48 -18.32 -10.61
C LEU A 40 -17.82 -18.85 -10.06
N PRO A 41 -18.64 -19.56 -10.85
CA PRO A 41 -19.95 -20.05 -10.39
C PRO A 41 -19.89 -20.93 -9.13
N GLU A 42 -18.85 -21.76 -9.01
CA GLU A 42 -18.69 -22.73 -7.92
C GLU A 42 -18.21 -22.10 -6.60
N SER A 43 -17.53 -20.96 -6.67
CA SER A 43 -16.95 -20.25 -5.53
C SER A 43 -17.35 -18.79 -5.48
N LYS A 44 -18.54 -18.47 -6.02
CA LYS A 44 -19.03 -17.10 -6.08
C LYS A 44 -19.05 -16.49 -4.68
N ASP A 45 -18.53 -15.28 -4.57
CA ASP A 45 -18.42 -14.51 -3.32
C ASP A 45 -17.42 -15.08 -2.28
N GLU A 46 -16.63 -16.10 -2.64
CA GLU A 46 -15.51 -16.54 -1.80
C GLU A 46 -14.42 -15.47 -1.78
N LEU A 47 -13.99 -15.06 -0.58
CA LEU A 47 -12.88 -14.12 -0.39
C LEU A 47 -11.56 -14.81 -0.77
N GLN A 48 -10.92 -14.33 -1.82
CA GLN A 48 -9.65 -14.85 -2.33
C GLN A 48 -8.44 -14.12 -1.73
N TYR A 49 -8.59 -12.82 -1.48
CA TYR A 49 -7.50 -11.99 -0.98
C TYR A 49 -8.02 -10.76 -0.27
N GLU A 50 -7.34 -10.36 0.80
CA GLU A 50 -7.54 -9.08 1.44
C GLU A 50 -6.23 -8.48 1.96
N SER A 51 -6.13 -7.15 1.93
CA SER A 51 -4.93 -6.46 2.40
C SER A 51 -5.19 -4.98 2.64
N TYR A 52 -4.35 -4.36 3.46
CA TYR A 52 -4.26 -2.91 3.60
C TYR A 52 -3.16 -2.35 2.72
N PHE A 53 -3.43 -1.25 2.02
CA PHE A 53 -2.43 -0.57 1.18
C PHE A 53 -2.57 0.95 1.25
N GLY A 54 -1.46 1.66 1.08
CA GLY A 54 -1.43 3.12 1.01
C GLY A 54 -1.17 3.59 -0.42
N ILE A 55 -2.00 4.50 -0.93
CA ILE A 55 -1.82 5.08 -2.27
C ILE A 55 -0.71 6.14 -2.18
N ARG A 56 0.41 5.89 -2.87
CA ARG A 56 1.56 6.80 -2.89
C ARG A 56 2.34 6.66 -4.19
N GLN A 57 3.00 7.73 -4.58
CA GLN A 57 3.92 7.74 -5.71
C GLN A 57 5.34 7.99 -5.18
N ILE A 58 6.28 7.12 -5.54
CA ILE A 58 7.70 7.29 -5.24
C ILE A 58 8.43 7.47 -6.55
N GLU A 59 9.24 8.52 -6.63
CA GLU A 59 10.05 8.83 -7.82
C GLU A 59 11.48 9.12 -7.41
N VAL A 60 12.42 8.74 -8.28
CA VAL A 60 13.83 9.11 -8.17
C VAL A 60 14.16 10.01 -9.35
N SER A 61 14.71 11.19 -9.07
CA SER A 61 15.19 12.10 -10.11
C SER A 61 16.58 12.61 -9.72
N GLY A 62 17.59 12.20 -10.49
CA GLY A 62 18.99 12.40 -10.15
C GLY A 62 19.34 11.77 -8.80
N ILE A 63 19.79 12.58 -7.85
CA ILE A 63 20.16 12.16 -6.49
C ILE A 63 19.02 12.32 -5.46
N TYR A 64 17.82 12.70 -5.90
CA TYR A 64 16.70 13.02 -5.02
C TYR A 64 15.59 11.98 -5.11
N VAL A 65 15.00 11.68 -3.95
CA VAL A 65 13.79 10.87 -3.82
C VAL A 65 12.61 11.79 -3.57
N TYR A 66 11.48 11.51 -4.22
CA TYR A 66 10.22 12.23 -4.04
C TYR A 66 9.14 11.27 -3.59
N LEU A 67 8.34 11.71 -2.62
CA LEU A 67 7.12 11.05 -2.17
C LEU A 67 5.95 11.98 -2.49
N ASN A 68 4.99 11.49 -3.28
CA ASN A 68 3.82 12.25 -3.71
C ASN A 68 4.22 13.62 -4.32
N LYS A 69 5.22 13.59 -5.23
CA LYS A 69 5.81 14.76 -5.92
C LYS A 69 6.53 15.77 -5.02
N LYS A 70 6.69 15.48 -3.72
CA LYS A 70 7.43 16.32 -2.77
C LYS A 70 8.77 15.68 -2.42
N ARG A 71 9.84 16.48 -2.34
CA ARG A 71 11.19 15.99 -2.00
C ARG A 71 11.17 15.33 -0.62
N PHE A 72 11.65 14.09 -0.55
CA PHE A 72 11.61 13.26 0.65
C PHE A 72 13.01 13.08 1.23
N TYR A 73 13.11 13.21 2.56
CA TYR A 73 14.35 13.03 3.31
C TYR A 73 14.18 11.89 4.30
N PHE A 74 15.01 10.85 4.16
CA PHE A 74 14.99 9.73 5.09
C PHE A 74 15.54 10.16 6.45
N LYS A 75 14.71 9.98 7.48
CA LYS A 75 15.10 10.07 8.88
C LYS A 75 14.75 8.75 9.52
N GLY A 76 15.73 7.98 9.95
CA GLY A 76 15.48 6.64 10.49
C GLY A 76 16.71 6.02 11.11
N ILE A 77 16.49 4.85 11.70
CA ILE A 77 17.53 3.99 12.27
C ILE A 77 17.58 2.67 11.48
N CYS A 78 18.76 2.08 11.35
CA CYS A 78 18.91 0.76 10.78
C CYS A 78 18.64 -0.29 11.86
N ILE A 79 17.52 -1.01 11.75
CA ILE A 79 17.13 -2.03 12.72
C ILE A 79 17.62 -3.40 12.23
N LYS A 80 18.58 -4.00 12.96
CA LYS A 80 19.00 -5.38 12.74
C LYS A 80 17.95 -6.35 13.30
N THR A 81 17.66 -7.43 12.60
CA THR A 81 16.64 -8.43 13.00
C THR A 81 16.84 -8.98 14.42
N THR A 82 18.08 -9.11 14.91
CA THR A 82 18.37 -9.49 16.31
C THR A 82 17.77 -8.51 17.33
N LEU A 83 17.73 -7.21 17.02
CA LEU A 83 17.16 -6.18 17.88
C LEU A 83 15.62 -6.11 17.77
N LYS A 84 15.00 -6.65 16.70
CA LYS A 84 13.53 -6.69 16.59
C LYS A 84 12.90 -7.47 17.75
N HIS A 85 13.53 -8.58 18.19
CA HIS A 85 13.08 -9.34 19.35
C HIS A 85 13.13 -8.52 20.65
N PHE A 86 14.15 -7.67 20.80
CA PHE A 86 14.31 -6.81 21.97
C PHE A 86 13.26 -5.68 22.04
N PHE A 87 12.92 -5.08 20.90
CA PHE A 87 11.90 -4.01 20.86
C PHE A 87 10.47 -4.53 20.98
N TYR A 88 10.15 -5.71 20.43
CA TYR A 88 8.81 -6.29 20.53
C TYR A 88 8.39 -6.57 21.98
N ASN A 89 9.32 -7.02 22.82
CA ASN A 89 9.07 -7.34 24.23
C ASN A 89 8.91 -6.12 25.15
N ARG A 90 9.17 -4.89 24.69
CA ARG A 90 9.01 -3.66 25.48
C ARG A 90 7.70 -2.91 25.23
N THR A 91 6.93 -3.31 24.22
CA THR A 91 5.64 -2.68 23.87
C THR A 91 4.44 -3.36 24.56
N TYR A 92 4.68 -4.38 25.38
CA TYR A 92 3.67 -5.10 26.15
C TYR A 92 3.97 -5.04 27.66
N TYR A 93 4.13 -3.84 28.23
CA TYR A 93 4.06 -3.57 29.68
C TYR A 93 3.55 -2.16 29.91
#